data_AF-A6T052-F1
#
_entry.id   AF-A6T052-F1
#
_cell.length_a   1.000
_cell.length_b   1.000
_cell.length_c   1.000
_cell.angle_alpha   90.00
_cell.angle_beta   90.00
_cell.angle_gamma   90.00
#
_symmetry.space_group_name_H-M   'P 1'
#
loop_
_entity.id
_entity.type
_entity.pdbx_description
1 polymer ?
#
loop_
_entity_poly.entity_id
_entity_poly.type
_entity_poly.pdbx_seq_one_letter_code
_entity_poly.pdbx_strand_id
1 'polypeptide(L)'
;MARARNIKPGFFLNEELVELPFVTRLLFIGLWTLADREGRLEDKPKRIKMNLFPADDVNVDECLEQLQKGGFLLRYEHEGERFIQVLAFAKHQNPHRDEKSSSIPAPCEHGANTVQEPSKNDVNRADSLIPDSLISDSGLLGECAEPQSVSTQAFMMPLIGDKMFPIPEAQIVQWAIAYPAVDVSRQLFAMRQWCVANPTQKKTERGILRFCNSWLMKKQDKPRANARGSPNGYESVKDRERRETIAGLTGGGNERSEATIIDIN
;
A
#
# COMPACT_ATOMS: atom_id res chain seq x y z
N MET A 1 12.81 20.97 -5.78
CA MET A 1 11.41 21.26 -5.38
C MET A 1 10.99 20.18 -4.41
N ALA A 2 10.38 20.53 -3.28
CA ALA A 2 9.94 19.56 -2.29
C ALA A 2 8.84 18.65 -2.86
N ARG A 3 8.87 17.37 -2.47
CA ARG A 3 8.00 16.32 -2.99
C ARG A 3 7.05 15.83 -1.89
N ALA A 4 5.79 15.59 -2.25
CA ALA A 4 4.86 14.93 -1.33
C ALA A 4 5.28 13.47 -1.13
N ARG A 5 5.34 13.01 0.12
CA ARG A 5 5.72 11.65 0.51
C ARG A 5 4.76 11.15 1.60
N ASN A 6 4.54 9.83 1.65
CA ASN A 6 3.65 9.22 2.64
C ASN A 6 4.44 8.86 3.91
N ILE A 7 3.84 9.15 5.08
CA ILE A 7 4.33 8.68 6.38
C ILE A 7 3.59 7.39 6.71
N LYS A 8 4.32 6.28 6.87
CA LYS A 8 3.75 4.99 7.24
C LYS A 8 3.59 4.89 8.76
N PRO A 9 2.56 4.19 9.30
CA PRO A 9 2.39 4.02 10.75
C PRO A 9 3.63 3.46 11.47
N GLY A 10 4.36 2.54 10.82
CA GLY A 10 5.59 1.96 11.36
C GLY A 10 6.70 2.96 11.66
N PHE A 11 6.63 4.20 11.15
CA PHE A 11 7.52 5.29 11.55
C PHE A 11 7.43 5.58 13.05
N PHE A 12 6.21 5.60 13.60
CA PHE A 12 5.97 5.92 15.01
C PHE A 12 6.23 4.75 15.96
N LEU A 13 6.49 3.55 15.40
CA LEU A 13 6.70 2.31 16.15
C LEU A 13 8.16 1.82 16.07
N ASN A 14 9.05 2.56 15.40
CA ASN A 14 10.46 2.19 15.30
C ASN A 14 11.16 2.51 16.63
N GLU A 15 11.62 1.47 17.34
CA GLU A 15 12.21 1.56 18.69
C GLU A 15 13.44 2.48 18.74
N GLU A 16 14.33 2.43 17.75
CA GLU A 16 15.52 3.28 17.72
C GLU A 16 15.17 4.74 17.39
N LEU A 17 14.19 4.95 16.51
CA LEU A 17 13.82 6.28 16.06
C LEU A 17 13.03 7.05 17.13
N VAL A 18 12.20 6.36 17.92
CA VAL A 18 11.35 7.00 18.95
C VAL A 18 12.16 7.57 20.11
N GLU A 19 13.35 7.04 20.37
CA GLU A 19 14.30 7.56 21.37
C GLU A 19 14.91 8.91 20.94
N LEU A 20 14.86 9.25 19.65
CA LEU A 20 15.37 10.54 19.17
C LEU A 20 14.39 11.69 19.51
N PRO A 21 14.92 12.91 19.74
CA PRO A 21 14.11 14.10 19.93
C PRO A 21 13.05 14.25 18.84
N PHE A 22 11.85 14.73 19.20
CA PHE A 22 10.75 14.88 18.23
C PHE A 22 11.14 15.76 17.04
N VAL A 23 11.99 16.77 17.26
CA VAL A 23 12.52 17.65 16.20
C VAL A 23 13.40 16.88 15.22
N THR A 24 14.23 15.94 15.71
CA THR A 24 15.07 15.05 14.89
C THR A 24 14.21 14.09 14.07
N ARG A 25 13.14 13.55 14.67
CA ARG A 25 12.15 12.72 13.96
C ARG A 25 11.42 13.51 12.87
N LEU A 26 11.02 14.76 13.18
CA LEU A 26 10.37 15.65 12.21
C LEU A 26 11.32 16.02 11.07
N LEU A 27 12.60 16.30 11.38
CA LEU A 27 13.65 16.50 10.38
C LEU A 27 13.72 15.28 9.45
N PHE A 28 13.76 14.06 10.00
CA PHE A 28 13.87 12.84 9.20
C PHE A 28 12.73 12.69 8.17
N ILE A 29 11.48 12.95 8.58
CA ILE A 29 10.34 13.01 7.65
C ILE A 29 10.55 14.09 6.60
N GLY A 30 10.97 15.29 7.03
CA GLY A 30 11.22 16.42 6.14
C GLY A 30 12.28 16.12 5.08
N LEU A 31 13.34 15.39 5.43
CA LEU A 31 14.40 14.97 4.50
C LEU A 31 13.84 14.13 3.35
N TRP A 32 12.80 13.30 3.56
CA TRP A 32 12.19 12.51 2.48
C TRP A 32 11.57 13.38 1.37
N THR A 33 11.11 14.59 1.73
CA THR A 33 10.52 15.54 0.80
C THR A 33 11.58 16.27 -0.03
N LEU A 34 12.78 16.43 0.52
CA LEU A 34 13.92 17.08 -0.15
C LEU A 34 14.74 16.07 -0.98
N ALA A 35 14.82 14.83 -0.51
CA ALA A 35 15.54 13.76 -1.16
C ALA A 35 14.97 13.42 -2.54
N ASP A 36 15.88 13.10 -3.46
CA ASP A 36 15.55 12.59 -4.79
C ASP A 36 14.97 11.18 -4.78
N ARG A 37 14.77 10.63 -5.98
CA ARG A 37 14.17 9.32 -6.18
C ARG A 37 14.98 8.20 -5.52
N GLU A 38 16.29 8.38 -5.36
CA GLU A 38 17.19 7.41 -4.74
C GLU A 38 17.38 7.68 -3.23
N GLY A 39 16.67 8.68 -2.67
CA GLY A 39 16.82 9.06 -1.27
C GLY A 39 18.05 9.93 -0.99
N ARG A 40 18.62 10.58 -2.02
CA ARG A 40 19.83 11.40 -1.92
C ARG A 40 19.52 12.89 -1.89
N LEU A 41 20.32 13.66 -1.18
CA LEU A 41 20.28 15.12 -1.15
C LEU A 41 21.63 15.74 -0.81
N GLU A 42 21.81 17.02 -1.11
CA GLU A 42 22.98 17.80 -0.69
C GLU A 42 23.02 17.97 0.84
N ASP A 43 24.19 17.79 1.43
CA ASP A 43 24.42 18.01 2.86
C ASP A 43 24.73 19.49 3.15
N LYS A 44 23.67 20.30 3.13
CA LYS A 44 23.73 21.74 3.42
C LYS A 44 22.81 22.07 4.60
N PRO A 45 23.25 21.93 5.86
CA PRO A 45 22.39 22.09 7.04
C PRO A 45 21.65 23.43 7.09
N LYS A 46 22.29 24.54 6.71
CA LYS A 46 21.64 25.85 6.62
C LYS A 46 20.49 25.88 5.61
N ARG A 47 20.69 25.27 4.42
CA ARG A 47 19.67 25.19 3.38
C ARG A 47 18.53 24.28 3.81
N ILE A 48 18.83 23.15 4.44
CA ILE A 48 17.84 22.23 5.00
C ILE A 48 17.00 22.94 6.08
N LYS A 49 17.63 23.67 7.01
CA LYS A 49 16.95 24.49 8.02
C LYS A 49 16.00 25.49 7.39
N MET A 50 16.46 26.27 6.40
CA MET A 50 15.59 27.25 5.72
C MET A 50 14.38 26.61 5.01
N ASN A 51 14.49 25.36 4.54
CA ASN A 51 13.39 24.68 3.86
C ASN A 51 12.39 24.02 4.84
N LEU A 52 12.87 23.53 5.99
CA LEU A 52 12.06 22.72 6.91
C LEU A 52 11.66 23.45 8.20
N PHE A 53 12.50 24.35 8.67
CA PHE A 53 12.40 25.04 9.96
C PHE A 53 12.76 26.54 9.82
N PRO A 54 12.11 27.30 8.91
CA PRO A 54 12.52 28.67 8.61
C PRO A 54 12.36 29.63 9.80
N ALA A 55 11.40 29.36 10.70
CA ALA A 55 11.09 30.20 11.85
C ALA A 55 11.58 29.62 13.19
N ASP A 56 12.05 28.38 13.19
CA ASP A 56 12.38 27.66 14.41
C ASP A 56 13.89 27.63 14.66
N ASP A 57 14.28 27.74 15.93
CA ASP A 57 15.68 27.61 16.31
C ASP A 57 16.09 26.14 16.46
N VAL A 58 16.28 25.48 15.32
CA VAL A 58 16.70 24.08 15.25
C VAL A 58 18.16 23.98 14.84
N ASN A 59 18.95 23.22 15.60
CA ASN A 59 20.29 22.80 15.20
C ASN A 59 20.21 21.58 14.28
N VAL A 60 20.07 21.83 12.97
CA VAL A 60 19.91 20.77 11.96
C VAL A 60 21.14 19.86 11.88
N ASP A 61 22.35 20.39 12.06
CA ASP A 61 23.57 19.60 11.95
C ASP A 61 23.65 18.53 13.05
N GLU A 62 23.32 18.91 14.28
CA GLU A 62 23.22 17.98 15.42
C GLU A 62 22.11 16.93 15.20
N CYS A 63 20.95 17.33 14.67
CA CYS A 63 19.89 16.38 14.34
C CYS A 63 20.34 15.39 13.24
N LEU A 64 21.09 15.84 12.23
CA LEU A 64 21.65 14.97 11.19
C LEU A 64 22.68 14.00 11.77
N GLU A 65 23.52 14.44 12.71
CA GLU A 65 24.45 13.56 13.42
C GLU A 65 23.74 12.49 14.25
N GLN A 66 22.67 12.85 14.96
CA GLN A 66 21.86 11.89 15.71
C GLN A 66 21.25 10.81 14.79
N LEU A 67 20.69 11.23 13.66
CA LEU A 67 20.15 10.30 12.65
C LEU A 67 21.23 9.42 12.03
N GLN A 68 22.45 9.94 11.83
CA GLN A 68 23.58 9.15 11.34
C GLN A 68 24.00 8.10 12.37
N LYS A 69 24.16 8.50 13.64
CA LYS A 69 24.53 7.61 14.74
C LYS A 69 23.48 6.50 14.93
N GLY A 70 22.21 6.82 14.75
CA GLY A 70 21.10 5.85 14.76
C GLY A 70 20.95 5.03 13.47
N GLY A 71 21.86 5.15 12.50
CA GLY A 71 21.81 4.33 11.27
C GLY A 71 20.66 4.64 10.31
N PHE A 72 20.05 5.82 10.41
CA PHE A 72 18.95 6.24 9.52
C PHE A 72 19.43 6.97 8.26
N LEU A 73 20.65 7.52 8.31
CA LEU A 73 21.26 8.21 7.19
C LEU A 73 22.77 7.96 7.13
N LEU A 74 23.33 8.18 5.95
CA LEU A 74 24.77 8.20 5.70
C LEU A 74 25.13 9.58 5.13
N ARG A 75 25.97 10.35 5.83
CA ARG A 75 26.62 11.53 5.25
C ARG A 75 27.91 11.08 4.58
N TYR A 76 28.13 11.49 3.34
CA TYR A 76 29.29 11.10 2.55
C TYR A 76 29.78 12.27 1.70
N GLU A 77 30.98 12.14 1.16
CA GLU A 77 31.59 13.13 0.29
C GLU A 77 31.89 12.53 -1.08
N HIS A 78 31.69 13.32 -2.13
CA HIS A 78 32.06 12.96 -3.50
C HIS A 78 32.57 14.22 -4.21
N GLU A 79 33.78 14.15 -4.76
CA GLU A 79 34.44 15.28 -5.46
C GLU A 79 34.46 16.59 -4.65
N GLY A 80 34.64 16.53 -3.32
CA GLY A 80 34.69 17.71 -2.45
C GLY A 80 33.32 18.25 -2.03
N GLU A 81 32.22 17.67 -2.50
CA GLU A 81 30.87 18.02 -2.08
C GLU A 81 30.29 16.98 -1.12
N ARG A 82 29.56 17.45 -0.11
CA ARG A 82 28.93 16.60 0.90
C ARG A 82 27.48 16.31 0.55
N PHE A 83 27.07 15.07 0.78
CA PHE A 83 25.75 14.54 0.46
C PHE A 83 25.21 13.69 1.62
N ILE A 84 23.89 13.48 1.62
CA ILE A 84 23.19 12.59 2.54
C ILE A 84 22.49 11.51 1.70
N GLN A 85 22.62 10.26 2.11
CA GLN A 85 21.81 9.13 1.66
C GLN A 85 20.87 8.74 2.80
N VAL A 86 19.55 8.82 2.56
CA VAL A 86 18.56 8.27 3.48
C VAL A 86 18.58 6.75 3.37
N LEU A 87 18.87 6.06 4.48
CA LEU A 87 18.97 4.61 4.50
C LEU A 87 17.58 3.96 4.46
N ALA A 88 17.48 2.79 3.83
CA ALA A 88 16.23 2.09 3.56
C ALA A 88 15.14 2.92 2.82
N PHE A 89 15.51 4.02 2.16
CA PHE A 89 14.56 4.91 1.48
C PHE A 89 13.67 4.17 0.49
N ALA A 90 14.24 3.35 -0.40
CA ALA A 90 13.48 2.58 -1.40
C ALA A 90 12.54 1.52 -0.79
N LYS A 91 12.80 1.06 0.44
CA LYS A 91 11.91 0.16 1.19
C LYS A 91 10.70 0.91 1.76
N HIS A 92 10.91 2.15 2.18
CA HIS A 92 9.91 2.92 2.92
C HIS A 92 9.15 3.94 2.06
N GLN A 93 9.73 4.41 0.96
CA GLN A 93 9.14 5.37 0.03
C GLN A 93 8.96 4.73 -1.35
N ASN A 94 7.91 5.17 -2.05
CA ASN A 94 7.65 4.77 -3.44
C ASN A 94 7.59 6.04 -4.30
N PRO A 95 8.75 6.54 -4.76
CA PRO A 95 8.84 7.67 -5.68
C PRO A 95 7.94 7.50 -6.91
N HIS A 96 7.41 8.62 -7.42
CA HIS A 96 6.56 8.55 -8.60
C HIS A 96 7.38 8.07 -9.81
N ARG A 97 6.75 7.31 -10.71
CA ARG A 97 7.41 6.77 -11.91
C ARG A 97 8.03 7.86 -12.80
N ASP A 98 7.44 9.05 -12.81
CA ASP A 98 7.86 10.20 -13.62
C ASP A 98 8.83 11.12 -12.86
N GLU A 99 9.20 10.78 -11.62
CA GLU A 99 10.22 11.51 -10.87
C GLU A 99 11.59 11.31 -11.54
N LYS A 100 12.29 12.43 -11.77
CA LYS A 100 13.62 12.44 -12.40
C LYS A 100 14.59 11.50 -11.67
N SER A 101 15.41 10.81 -12.45
CA SER A 101 16.51 10.01 -11.94
C SER A 101 17.47 10.86 -11.11
N SER A 102 18.15 10.21 -10.16
CA SER A 102 19.13 10.88 -9.32
C SER A 102 20.27 11.45 -10.17
N SER A 103 20.59 12.71 -9.94
CA SER A 103 21.81 13.36 -10.43
C SER A 103 22.88 13.43 -9.35
N ILE A 104 22.58 12.93 -8.14
CA ILE A 104 23.48 12.99 -6.98
C ILE A 104 24.31 11.70 -6.97
N PRO A 105 25.64 11.78 -6.90
CA PRO A 105 26.51 10.61 -6.91
C PRO A 105 26.14 9.65 -5.77
N ALA A 106 26.15 8.34 -6.04
CA ALA A 106 25.95 7.36 -4.98
C ALA A 106 27.16 7.35 -4.03
N PRO A 107 26.99 7.00 -2.75
CA PRO A 107 28.12 6.70 -1.88
C PRO A 107 29.00 5.63 -2.53
N CYS A 108 30.32 5.84 -2.53
CA CYS A 108 31.28 4.84 -3.00
C CYS A 108 31.17 3.57 -2.13
N GLU A 109 31.24 2.38 -2.73
CA GLU A 109 31.03 1.08 -2.04
C GLU A 109 32.15 0.68 -1.04
N HIS A 110 32.91 1.63 -0.50
CA HIS A 110 34.02 1.36 0.42
C HIS A 110 33.62 1.72 1.85
N GLY A 111 32.91 0.81 2.51
CA GLY A 111 32.56 0.95 3.92
C GLY A 111 31.58 -0.11 4.41
N ALA A 112 32.13 -1.27 4.78
CA ALA A 112 31.40 -2.39 5.36
C ALA A 112 30.52 -2.00 6.55
N ASN A 113 29.25 -2.42 6.51
CA ASN A 113 28.54 -2.91 7.69
C ASN A 113 27.61 -4.04 7.24
N THR A 114 28.17 -5.24 7.31
CA THR A 114 27.49 -6.54 7.23
C THR A 114 26.48 -6.64 8.35
N VAL A 115 25.19 -6.48 8.05
CA VAL A 115 24.15 -7.11 8.87
C VAL A 115 24.17 -8.59 8.49
N GLN A 116 24.65 -9.41 9.43
CA GLN A 116 24.72 -10.85 9.31
C GLN A 116 23.32 -11.43 9.12
N GLU A 117 23.08 -12.07 7.98
CA GLU A 117 22.07 -13.11 7.84
C GLU A 117 22.83 -14.45 7.78
N PRO A 118 22.57 -15.44 8.65
CA PRO A 118 23.31 -16.69 8.60
C PRO A 118 22.95 -17.48 7.34
N SER A 119 23.92 -17.58 6.44
CA SER A 119 23.97 -18.58 5.38
C SER A 119 23.93 -19.98 5.97
N LYS A 120 23.00 -20.82 5.52
CA LYS A 120 23.20 -22.28 5.51
C LYS A 120 23.49 -22.69 4.07
N ASN A 121 24.75 -23.05 3.84
CA ASN A 121 25.26 -23.64 2.60
C ASN A 121 24.50 -24.94 2.26
N ASP A 122 24.07 -25.07 1.01
CA ASP A 122 24.60 -25.98 -0.03
C ASP A 122 25.32 -27.26 0.48
N VAL A 123 25.19 -28.48 -0.07
CA VAL A 123 24.76 -29.00 -1.38
C VAL A 123 24.83 -30.56 -1.35
N ASN A 124 24.15 -31.21 -2.30
CA ASN A 124 24.45 -32.52 -2.94
C ASN A 124 24.31 -33.82 -2.09
N ARG A 125 23.42 -34.75 -2.46
CA ARG A 125 23.41 -35.73 -3.58
C ARG A 125 24.18 -37.01 -3.25
N ALA A 126 23.39 -38.09 -3.15
CA ALA A 126 23.67 -39.52 -3.36
C ALA A 126 25.00 -40.11 -2.86
N ASP A 127 24.93 -41.01 -1.88
CA ASP A 127 25.42 -42.37 -2.15
C ASP A 127 24.72 -43.42 -1.28
N SER A 128 24.68 -44.59 -1.88
CA SER A 128 24.08 -45.87 -1.54
C SER A 128 24.26 -46.33 -0.09
N LEU A 129 23.27 -47.06 0.44
CA LEU A 129 23.44 -48.39 1.07
C LEU A 129 22.08 -48.89 1.60
N ILE A 130 21.54 -49.89 0.91
CA ILE A 130 20.56 -50.85 1.46
C ILE A 130 21.37 -52.03 1.99
N PRO A 131 20.91 -52.75 3.02
CA PRO A 131 20.62 -54.15 2.79
C PRO A 131 19.29 -54.64 3.38
N ASP A 132 18.55 -55.28 2.49
CA ASP A 132 17.73 -56.49 2.62
C ASP A 132 16.95 -56.76 3.90
N SER A 133 15.65 -57.03 3.67
CA SER A 133 14.92 -58.28 4.00
C SER A 133 13.52 -57.97 4.55
N LEU A 134 12.40 -58.61 4.22
CA LEU A 134 11.95 -59.64 3.26
C LEU A 134 10.39 -59.58 3.30
N ILE A 135 9.72 -59.69 2.13
CA ILE A 135 8.54 -60.54 1.77
C ILE A 135 7.33 -60.56 2.78
N SER A 136 6.06 -60.30 2.42
CA SER A 136 5.13 -60.98 1.48
C SER A 136 3.94 -60.05 1.17
N ASP A 137 3.57 -59.77 -0.08
CA ASP A 137 2.69 -60.55 -0.98
C ASP A 137 1.30 -60.89 -0.43
N SER A 138 0.29 -60.14 -0.91
CA SER A 138 -1.00 -60.67 -1.37
C SER A 138 -1.80 -59.53 -2.00
N GLY A 139 -1.97 -59.62 -3.31
CA GLY A 139 -2.60 -58.58 -4.14
C GLY A 139 -4.11 -58.44 -3.96
N LEU A 140 -4.60 -57.32 -4.51
CA LEU A 140 -5.90 -57.30 -5.17
C LEU A 140 -5.91 -56.17 -6.20
N LEU A 141 -6.07 -56.56 -7.46
CA LEU A 141 -6.41 -55.70 -8.57
C LEU A 141 -7.74 -55.02 -8.26
N GLY A 142 -7.68 -53.73 -7.95
CA GLY A 142 -8.82 -52.84 -7.82
C GLY A 142 -8.73 -51.78 -8.90
N GLU A 143 -9.18 -52.14 -10.08
CA GLU A 143 -9.45 -51.22 -11.17
C GLU A 143 -10.50 -50.20 -10.72
N CYS A 144 -10.09 -48.95 -10.55
CA CYS A 144 -11.00 -47.84 -10.30
C CYS A 144 -10.50 -46.61 -11.06
N ALA A 145 -11.02 -46.49 -12.27
CA ALA A 145 -11.39 -45.26 -12.96
C ALA A 145 -10.46 -44.03 -12.80
N GLU A 146 -9.80 -43.71 -13.90
CA GLU A 146 -9.39 -42.36 -14.27
C GLU A 146 -10.56 -41.39 -13.97
N PRO A 147 -10.44 -40.44 -13.03
CA PRO A 147 -11.51 -39.50 -12.79
C PRO A 147 -11.53 -38.53 -13.96
N GLN A 148 -12.53 -38.79 -14.80
CA GLN A 148 -13.02 -37.94 -15.87
C GLN A 148 -13.01 -36.47 -15.48
N SER A 149 -12.62 -35.65 -16.45
CA SER A 149 -12.75 -34.20 -16.52
C SER A 149 -13.86 -33.62 -15.63
N VAL A 150 -13.51 -33.25 -14.41
CA VAL A 150 -14.34 -32.34 -13.63
C VAL A 150 -14.31 -30.99 -14.36
N SER A 151 -15.45 -30.61 -14.93
CA SER A 151 -15.70 -29.26 -15.45
C SER A 151 -15.47 -28.28 -14.29
N THR A 152 -14.22 -27.86 -14.12
CA THR A 152 -13.82 -26.96 -13.05
C THR A 152 -14.28 -25.58 -13.46
N GLN A 153 -15.36 -25.10 -12.85
CA GLN A 153 -15.83 -23.74 -13.05
C GLN A 153 -14.76 -22.76 -12.53
N ALA A 154 -13.84 -22.37 -13.39
CA ALA A 154 -12.82 -21.39 -13.06
C ALA A 154 -13.42 -19.99 -13.05
N PHE A 155 -13.11 -19.21 -12.02
CA PHE A 155 -13.52 -17.81 -11.95
C PHE A 155 -12.60 -16.96 -12.83
N MET A 156 -13.15 -16.28 -13.83
CA MET A 156 -12.36 -15.55 -14.82
C MET A 156 -12.11 -14.09 -14.42
N MET A 157 -10.82 -13.72 -14.32
CA MET A 157 -10.37 -12.36 -14.03
C MET A 157 -9.80 -11.65 -15.26
N PRO A 158 -10.26 -10.43 -15.59
CA PRO A 158 -9.74 -9.69 -16.74
C PRO A 158 -8.33 -9.14 -16.48
N LEU A 159 -7.46 -9.27 -17.48
CA LEU A 159 -6.08 -8.80 -17.49
C LEU A 159 -5.89 -7.63 -18.46
N ILE A 160 -4.69 -7.03 -18.42
CA ILE A 160 -4.24 -6.08 -19.45
C ILE A 160 -4.26 -6.76 -20.82
N GLY A 161 -4.77 -6.05 -21.85
CA GLY A 161 -4.86 -6.56 -23.22
C GLY A 161 -6.03 -7.53 -23.45
N ASP A 162 -7.11 -7.38 -22.68
CA ASP A 162 -8.38 -8.13 -22.79
C ASP A 162 -8.28 -9.65 -22.68
N LYS A 163 -7.15 -10.15 -22.17
CA LYS A 163 -6.99 -11.54 -21.76
C LYS A 163 -7.78 -11.83 -20.48
N MET A 164 -8.16 -13.08 -20.29
CA MET A 164 -8.82 -13.56 -19.07
C MET A 164 -7.91 -14.56 -18.35
N PHE A 165 -7.80 -14.44 -17.04
CA PHE A 165 -7.04 -15.33 -16.17
C PHE A 165 -8.00 -16.24 -15.40
N PRO A 166 -7.89 -17.57 -15.54
CA PRO A 166 -8.70 -18.51 -14.77
C PRO A 166 -8.16 -18.62 -13.34
N ILE A 167 -9.04 -18.43 -12.35
CA ILE A 167 -8.78 -18.79 -10.96
C ILE A 167 -9.48 -20.14 -10.71
N PRO A 168 -8.73 -21.24 -10.54
CA PRO A 168 -9.31 -22.55 -10.26
C PRO A 168 -10.06 -22.56 -8.94
N GLU A 169 -11.11 -23.38 -8.84
CA GLU A 169 -11.90 -23.53 -7.60
C GLU A 169 -11.03 -23.90 -6.39
N ALA A 170 -10.01 -24.74 -6.60
CA ALA A 170 -9.04 -25.10 -5.55
C ALA A 170 -8.35 -23.87 -4.92
N GLN A 171 -8.05 -22.83 -5.72
CA GLN A 171 -7.45 -21.59 -5.23
C GLN A 171 -8.45 -20.76 -4.42
N ILE A 172 -9.73 -20.76 -4.82
CA ILE A 172 -10.81 -20.08 -4.12
C ILE A 172 -11.03 -20.71 -2.75
N VAL A 173 -11.05 -22.05 -2.70
CA VAL A 173 -11.15 -22.81 -1.44
C VAL A 173 -9.97 -22.52 -0.53
N GLN A 174 -8.73 -22.51 -1.04
CA GLN A 174 -7.55 -22.15 -0.25
C GLN A 174 -7.67 -20.74 0.36
N TRP A 175 -8.16 -19.76 -0.41
CA TRP A 175 -8.39 -18.42 0.11
C TRP A 175 -9.53 -18.35 1.12
N ALA A 176 -10.59 -19.13 0.95
CA ALA A 176 -11.69 -19.19 1.91
C ALA A 176 -11.22 -19.72 3.27
N ILE A 177 -10.32 -20.71 3.27
CA ILE A 177 -9.67 -21.22 4.49
C ILE A 177 -8.76 -20.15 5.11
N ALA A 178 -7.96 -19.45 4.30
CA ALA A 178 -7.02 -18.44 4.78
C ALA A 178 -7.69 -17.15 5.30
N TYR A 179 -8.86 -16.78 4.77
CA TYR A 179 -9.58 -15.54 5.10
C TYR A 179 -11.02 -15.83 5.57
N PRO A 180 -11.19 -16.50 6.73
CA PRO A 180 -12.49 -17.02 7.15
C PRO A 180 -13.52 -15.94 7.50
N ALA A 181 -13.11 -14.68 7.69
CA ALA A 181 -14.04 -13.57 7.94
C ALA A 181 -14.52 -12.89 6.63
N VAL A 182 -14.07 -13.37 5.46
CA VAL A 182 -14.36 -12.77 4.16
C VAL A 182 -15.11 -13.75 3.27
N ASP A 183 -16.23 -13.31 2.69
CA ASP A 183 -16.87 -14.02 1.57
C ASP A 183 -16.03 -13.85 0.30
N VAL A 184 -15.14 -14.81 0.04
CA VAL A 184 -14.15 -14.78 -1.05
C VAL A 184 -14.82 -14.68 -2.41
N SER A 185 -15.85 -15.48 -2.67
CA SER A 185 -16.56 -15.48 -3.96
C SER A 185 -17.14 -14.11 -4.26
N ARG A 186 -17.81 -13.49 -3.28
CA ARG A 186 -18.34 -12.13 -3.44
C ARG A 186 -17.24 -11.09 -3.65
N GLN A 187 -16.10 -11.22 -2.97
CA GLN A 187 -14.97 -10.32 -3.19
C GLN A 187 -14.34 -10.51 -4.58
N LEU A 188 -14.26 -11.73 -5.12
CA LEU A 188 -13.75 -11.97 -6.48
C LEU A 188 -14.62 -11.28 -7.54
N PHE A 189 -15.95 -11.32 -7.39
CA PHE A 189 -16.84 -10.52 -8.25
C PHE A 189 -16.58 -9.02 -8.12
N ALA A 190 -16.41 -8.50 -6.90
CA ALA A 190 -16.09 -7.10 -6.67
C ALA A 190 -14.73 -6.71 -7.32
N MET A 191 -13.72 -7.57 -7.21
CA MET A 191 -12.42 -7.40 -7.86
C MET A 191 -12.55 -7.38 -9.39
N ARG A 192 -13.36 -8.28 -9.96
CA ARG A 192 -13.63 -8.30 -11.41
C ARG A 192 -14.28 -7.00 -11.88
N GLN A 193 -15.30 -6.53 -11.17
CA GLN A 193 -15.96 -5.25 -11.48
C GLN A 193 -15.00 -4.07 -11.36
N TRP A 194 -14.12 -4.10 -10.36
CA TRP A 194 -13.07 -3.08 -10.23
C TRP A 194 -12.13 -3.06 -11.45
N CYS A 195 -11.70 -4.22 -11.94
CA CYS A 195 -10.86 -4.30 -13.15
C CYS A 195 -11.58 -3.84 -14.41
N VAL A 196 -12.90 -4.07 -14.53
CA VAL A 196 -13.72 -3.55 -15.64
C VAL A 196 -13.82 -2.03 -15.57
N ALA A 197 -14.09 -1.47 -14.39
CA ALA A 197 -14.19 -0.03 -14.17
C ALA A 197 -12.83 0.70 -14.30
N ASN A 198 -11.72 0.00 -14.13
CA ASN A 198 -10.36 0.56 -14.17
C ASN A 198 -9.50 -0.11 -15.26
N PRO A 199 -9.81 0.09 -16.56
CA PRO A 199 -9.20 -0.67 -17.65
C PRO A 199 -7.68 -0.46 -17.76
N THR A 200 -7.18 0.74 -17.46
CA THR A 200 -5.74 1.05 -17.44
C THR A 200 -5.00 0.47 -16.24
N GLN A 201 -5.73 -0.03 -15.23
CA GLN A 201 -5.18 -0.61 -14.00
C GLN A 201 -5.45 -2.11 -13.85
N LYS A 202 -5.96 -2.76 -14.91
CA LYS A 202 -6.03 -4.23 -14.99
C LYS A 202 -4.66 -4.82 -14.66
N LYS A 203 -4.62 -6.02 -14.11
CA LYS A 203 -3.35 -6.64 -13.69
C LYS A 203 -2.73 -7.43 -14.83
N THR A 204 -1.42 -7.66 -14.73
CA THR A 204 -0.73 -8.66 -15.53
C THR A 204 -1.00 -10.05 -14.95
N GLU A 205 -0.79 -11.08 -15.75
CA GLU A 205 -0.91 -12.48 -15.32
C GLU A 205 -0.05 -12.79 -14.07
N ARG A 206 1.20 -12.31 -14.06
CA ARG A 206 2.11 -12.46 -12.90
C ARG A 206 1.61 -11.73 -11.63
N GLY A 207 0.80 -10.68 -11.80
CA GLY A 207 0.37 -9.80 -10.72
C GLY A 207 -1.03 -10.08 -10.16
N ILE A 208 -1.87 -10.82 -10.88
CA ILE A 208 -3.31 -10.95 -10.55
C ILE A 208 -3.54 -11.71 -9.23
N LEU A 209 -2.78 -12.79 -8.97
CA LEU A 209 -2.90 -13.54 -7.72
C LEU A 209 -2.46 -12.72 -6.50
N ARG A 210 -1.37 -11.94 -6.63
CA ARG A 210 -0.92 -11.03 -5.57
C ARG A 210 -1.96 -9.94 -5.28
N PHE A 211 -2.62 -9.44 -6.31
CA PHE A 211 -3.72 -8.49 -6.18
C PHE A 211 -4.89 -9.10 -5.41
N CYS A 212 -5.36 -10.29 -5.78
CA CYS A 212 -6.45 -10.97 -5.08
C CYS A 212 -6.10 -11.21 -3.60
N ASN A 213 -4.90 -11.74 -3.33
CA ASN A 213 -4.46 -12.03 -1.97
C ASN A 213 -4.39 -10.77 -1.09
N SER A 214 -3.80 -9.69 -1.62
CA SER A 214 -3.72 -8.40 -0.90
C SER A 214 -5.09 -7.78 -0.66
N TRP A 215 -6.04 -7.94 -1.59
CA TRP A 215 -7.40 -7.45 -1.43
C TRP A 215 -8.14 -8.20 -0.31
N LEU A 216 -8.06 -9.53 -0.30
CA LEU A 216 -8.74 -10.37 0.70
C LEU A 216 -8.18 -10.12 2.10
N MET A 217 -6.85 -10.06 2.25
CA MET A 217 -6.19 -9.70 3.51
C MET A 217 -6.71 -8.37 4.08
N LYS A 218 -6.76 -7.32 3.24
CA LYS A 218 -7.30 -6.02 3.66
C LYS A 218 -8.79 -6.04 4.05
N LYS A 219 -9.58 -6.99 3.53
CA LYS A 219 -11.00 -7.14 3.88
C LYS A 219 -11.17 -7.90 5.18
N GLN A 220 -10.31 -8.89 5.43
CA GLN A 220 -10.22 -9.63 6.69
C GLN A 220 -9.88 -8.69 7.85
N ASP A 221 -8.88 -7.82 7.65
CA ASP A 221 -8.37 -6.93 8.70
C ASP A 221 -9.25 -5.70 8.98
N LYS A 222 -10.40 -5.57 8.29
CA LYS A 222 -11.34 -4.48 8.59
C LYS A 222 -12.06 -4.77 9.90
N PRO A 223 -12.05 -3.85 10.88
CA PRO A 223 -12.81 -4.03 12.10
C PRO A 223 -14.29 -4.20 11.74
N ARG A 224 -14.88 -5.28 12.24
CA ARG A 224 -16.29 -5.62 12.04
C ARG A 224 -17.11 -4.48 12.64
N ALA A 225 -17.67 -3.60 11.82
CA ALA A 225 -18.63 -2.61 12.30
C ALA A 225 -19.75 -3.39 13.01
N ASN A 226 -20.02 -3.05 14.28
CA ASN A 226 -20.94 -3.76 15.15
C ASN A 226 -22.24 -4.12 14.43
N ALA A 227 -22.40 -5.40 14.13
CA ALA A 227 -23.63 -5.98 13.65
C ALA A 227 -24.56 -6.19 14.86
N ARG A 228 -25.28 -5.14 15.27
CA ARG A 228 -26.51 -5.16 16.07
C ARG A 228 -27.09 -3.74 16.05
N GLY A 229 -28.28 -3.59 15.48
CA GLY A 229 -28.78 -2.34 14.92
C GLY A 229 -29.22 -1.27 15.91
N SER A 230 -29.42 -0.07 15.37
CA SER A 230 -30.60 0.75 15.65
C SER A 230 -30.80 1.75 14.50
N PRO A 231 -32.05 1.96 14.04
CA PRO A 231 -32.39 2.91 12.99
C PRO A 231 -32.50 4.29 13.63
N ASN A 232 -31.53 5.17 13.41
CA ASN A 232 -31.86 6.59 13.46
C ASN A 232 -30.90 7.43 12.65
N GLY A 233 -31.49 8.38 11.93
CA GLY A 233 -30.84 9.22 10.94
C GLY A 233 -29.74 10.09 11.54
N TYR A 234 -28.64 10.13 10.81
CA TYR A 234 -27.81 11.33 10.76
C TYR A 234 -27.81 11.77 9.30
N GLU A 235 -28.78 12.61 8.96
CA GLU A 235 -28.74 13.40 7.73
C GLU A 235 -27.61 14.41 7.89
N SER A 236 -26.66 14.39 6.95
CA SER A 236 -25.58 15.37 6.88
C SER A 236 -26.17 16.75 6.67
N VAL A 237 -25.64 17.77 7.35
CA VAL A 237 -26.01 19.19 7.15
C VAL A 237 -25.95 19.60 5.66
N LYS A 238 -25.09 18.94 4.88
CA LYS A 238 -24.96 19.16 3.43
C LYS A 238 -26.10 18.56 2.59
N ASP A 239 -26.81 17.55 3.11
CA ASP A 239 -27.96 16.96 2.45
C ASP A 239 -29.25 17.78 2.69
N ARG A 240 -29.30 18.52 3.80
CA ARG A 240 -30.38 19.47 4.11
C ARG A 240 -30.39 20.67 3.15
N GLU A 241 -29.23 21.26 2.88
CA GLU A 241 -29.10 22.41 1.95
C GLU A 241 -29.42 22.02 0.49
N ARG A 242 -29.18 20.75 0.12
CA ARG A 242 -29.51 20.22 -1.21
C ARG A 242 -31.01 20.00 -1.43
N ARG A 243 -31.76 19.72 -0.37
CA ARG A 243 -33.23 19.56 -0.44
C ARG A 243 -33.96 20.90 -0.50
N GLU A 244 -33.50 21.91 0.24
CA GLU A 244 -34.12 23.24 0.23
C GLU A 244 -33.94 23.96 -1.14
N THR A 245 -32.87 23.65 -1.88
CA THR A 245 -32.63 24.24 -3.21
C THR A 245 -33.52 23.63 -4.32
N ILE A 246 -33.99 22.38 -4.16
CA ILE A 246 -34.79 21.68 -5.19
C ILE A 246 -36.30 21.87 -4.97
N ALA A 247 -36.74 22.17 -3.75
CA ALA A 247 -38.16 22.43 -3.44
C ALA A 247 -38.67 23.82 -3.85
N GLY A 248 -37.78 24.78 -4.17
CA GLY A 248 -38.13 26.15 -4.52
C GLY A 248 -38.58 26.40 -5.96
N LEU A 249 -38.65 25.38 -6.82
CA LEU A 249 -38.95 25.53 -8.26
C LEU A 249 -40.33 25.00 -8.69
N THR A 250 -41.18 24.54 -7.77
CA THR A 250 -42.54 24.10 -8.09
C THR A 250 -43.55 24.58 -7.05
N GLY A 251 -44.09 25.79 -7.24
CA GLY A 251 -45.26 26.24 -6.48
C GLY A 251 -45.42 27.75 -6.46
N GLY A 252 -46.11 28.32 -7.44
CA GLY A 252 -46.40 29.75 -7.46
C GLY A 252 -47.31 30.15 -8.60
N GLY A 253 -48.55 29.67 -8.59
CA GLY A 253 -49.56 30.08 -9.55
C GLY A 253 -50.95 29.83 -9.00
N ASN A 254 -51.55 30.86 -8.42
CA ASN A 254 -52.96 31.26 -8.57
C ASN A 254 -53.49 31.89 -7.27
N GLU A 255 -53.41 33.22 -7.16
CA GLU A 255 -54.39 33.97 -6.38
C GLU A 255 -54.93 35.13 -7.21
N ARG A 256 -56.23 34.99 -7.48
CA ARG A 256 -57.10 35.96 -8.12
C ARG A 256 -57.51 37.02 -7.11
N SER A 257 -57.39 38.28 -7.54
CA SER A 257 -58.31 39.40 -7.31
C SER A 257 -58.98 39.55 -5.94
N GLU A 258 -58.65 40.65 -5.25
CA GLU A 258 -59.68 41.57 -4.78
C GLU A 258 -59.17 43.01 -4.84
N ALA A 259 -60.04 43.88 -5.37
CA ALA A 259 -59.82 45.29 -5.61
C ALA A 259 -60.11 46.10 -4.36
N THR A 260 -59.38 47.19 -4.13
CA THR A 260 -59.96 48.40 -3.53
C THR A 260 -59.27 49.64 -4.09
N ILE A 261 -60.13 50.60 -4.43
CA ILE A 261 -59.98 51.83 -5.18
C ILE A 261 -59.35 52.94 -4.32
N ILE A 262 -58.44 53.70 -4.95
CA ILE A 262 -58.19 55.17 -4.97
C ILE A 262 -58.84 56.00 -3.84
N ASP A 263 -58.14 56.92 -3.17
CA ASP A 263 -58.06 58.32 -3.65
C ASP A 263 -56.87 59.13 -3.09
N ILE A 264 -56.38 60.04 -3.94
CA ILE A 264 -55.50 61.16 -3.60
C ILE A 264 -56.39 62.39 -3.44
N ASN A 265 -56.16 63.14 -2.34
CA ASN A 265 -56.77 64.38 -1.84
C ASN A 265 -58.09 64.27 -1.07
#